data_AF-A0A0L8L7H5-F1
#
_entry.id   AF-A0A0L8L7H5-F1
#
_cell.length_a   1.000
_cell.length_b   1.000
_cell.length_c   1.000
_cell.angle_alpha   90.00
_cell.angle_beta   90.00
_cell.angle_gamma   90.00
#
_symmetry.space_group_name_H-M   'P 1'
#
loop_
_entity.id
_entity.type
_entity.pdbx_description
1 polymer ?
#
loop_
_entity_poly.entity_id
_entity_poly.type
_entity_poly.pdbx_seq_one_letter_code
_entity_poly.pdbx_strand_id
1 'polypeptide(L)'
;MSASNDRPHPLVDPYLRIILSALGPRRATAFLTAALKAHQEERAREGTIQLGFCAYLSDRLGETWGRTLAEISAWEAMQAVRRLVRADPEADLGRQLSHGLALAVASGPATTAAR
;
A
#
# COMPACT_ATOMS: atom_id res chain seq x y z
N MET A 1 -16.13 -7.01 25.52
CA MET A 1 -16.62 -6.57 24.19
C MET A 1 -15.77 -5.39 23.77
N SER A 2 -14.62 -5.65 23.13
CA SER A 2 -13.79 -4.58 22.58
C SER A 2 -14.40 -4.15 21.26
N ALA A 3 -14.70 -2.85 21.12
CA ALA A 3 -15.01 -2.30 19.82
C ALA A 3 -13.79 -2.53 18.93
N SER A 4 -13.91 -3.44 17.96
CA SER A 4 -12.92 -3.56 16.87
C SER A 4 -12.75 -2.17 16.29
N ASN A 5 -11.56 -1.61 16.47
CA ASN A 5 -11.23 -0.28 15.98
C ASN A 5 -11.13 -0.36 14.46
N ASP A 6 -12.28 -0.22 13.79
CA ASP A 6 -12.45 -0.47 12.36
C ASP A 6 -11.89 0.64 11.45
N ARG A 7 -11.14 1.58 12.02
CA ARG A 7 -10.66 2.76 11.31
C ARG A 7 -9.21 2.60 10.89
N PRO A 8 -8.84 3.05 9.68
CA PRO A 8 -7.45 3.13 9.27
C PRO A 8 -6.63 3.95 10.28
N HIS A 9 -5.35 3.62 10.43
CA HIS A 9 -4.48 4.30 11.39
C HIS A 9 -4.39 5.78 10.97
N PRO A 10 -4.67 6.75 11.87
CA PRO A 10 -4.88 8.15 11.48
C PRO A 10 -3.67 8.78 10.79
N LEU A 11 -2.46 8.28 11.08
CA LEU A 11 -1.22 8.73 10.43
C LEU A 11 -0.90 8.03 9.10
N VAL A 12 -1.63 7.00 8.69
CA VAL A 12 -1.36 6.23 7.46
C VAL A 12 -1.93 6.92 6.22
N ASP A 13 -3.13 7.52 6.34
CA ASP A 13 -3.83 8.19 5.25
C ASP A 13 -2.98 9.22 4.47
N PRO A 14 -2.20 10.11 5.12
CA PRO A 14 -1.31 11.03 4.42
C PRO A 14 -0.32 10.31 3.49
N TYR A 15 0.26 9.20 3.92
CA TYR A 15 1.22 8.44 3.11
C TYR A 15 0.54 7.68 1.96
N LEU A 16 -0.68 7.16 2.18
CA LEU A 16 -1.47 6.61 1.09
C LEU A 16 -1.75 7.69 0.03
N ARG A 17 -2.12 8.91 0.44
CA ARG A 17 -2.32 10.04 -0.48
C ARG A 17 -1.05 10.42 -1.25
N ILE A 18 0.13 10.33 -0.64
CA ILE A 18 1.41 10.53 -1.34
C ILE A 18 1.59 9.48 -2.46
N ILE A 19 1.33 8.21 -2.18
CA ILE A 19 1.39 7.12 -3.18
C ILE A 19 0.45 7.42 -4.34
N LEU A 20 -0.81 7.77 -4.04
CA LEU A 20 -1.82 8.10 -5.05
C LEU A 20 -1.40 9.31 -5.91
N SER A 21 -0.93 10.37 -5.27
CA SER A 21 -0.52 11.60 -5.97
C SER A 21 0.73 11.40 -6.81
N ALA A 22 1.70 10.62 -6.35
CA ALA A 22 2.96 10.38 -7.05
C ALA A 22 2.77 9.49 -8.29
N LEU A 23 1.98 8.42 -8.17
CA LEU A 23 1.83 7.41 -9.22
C LEU A 23 0.63 7.67 -10.14
N GLY A 24 -0.37 8.42 -9.67
CA GLY A 24 -1.69 8.51 -10.30
C GLY A 24 -2.54 7.24 -10.08
N PRO A 25 -3.86 7.30 -10.30
CA PRO A 25 -4.80 6.26 -9.85
C PRO A 25 -4.46 4.86 -10.36
N ARG A 26 -4.21 4.71 -11.66
CA ARG A 26 -3.95 3.39 -12.28
C ARG A 26 -2.69 2.73 -11.74
N ARG A 27 -1.58 3.48 -11.66
CA ARG A 27 -0.30 2.94 -11.18
C ARG A 27 -0.32 2.75 -9.66
N ALA A 28 -1.00 3.63 -8.92
CA ALA A 28 -1.21 3.46 -7.47
C ALA A 28 -2.00 2.18 -7.16
N THR A 29 -3.07 1.89 -7.91
CA THR A 29 -3.82 0.63 -7.77
C THR A 29 -2.93 -0.59 -8.00
N ALA A 30 -2.10 -0.58 -9.06
CA ALA A 30 -1.18 -1.68 -9.34
C ALA A 30 -0.13 -1.85 -8.21
N PHE A 31 0.45 -0.75 -7.74
CA PHE A 31 1.42 -0.73 -6.65
C PHE A 31 0.82 -1.24 -5.33
N LEU A 32 -0.35 -0.73 -4.93
CA LEU A 32 -1.02 -1.14 -3.71
C LEU A 32 -1.50 -2.61 -3.77
N THR A 33 -1.90 -3.07 -4.94
CA THR A 33 -2.22 -4.50 -5.17
C THR A 33 -0.98 -5.37 -5.01
N ALA A 34 0.17 -4.95 -5.57
CA ALA A 34 1.43 -5.66 -5.41
C ALA A 34 1.87 -5.69 -3.93
N ALA A 35 1.72 -4.58 -3.20
CA ALA A 35 1.97 -4.49 -1.77
C ALA A 35 1.07 -5.43 -0.96
N LEU A 36 -0.22 -5.49 -1.28
CA LEU A 36 -1.16 -6.40 -0.58
C LEU A 36 -0.75 -7.86 -0.79
N LYS A 37 -0.40 -8.25 -2.01
CA LYS A 37 0.08 -9.61 -2.31
C LYS A 37 1.43 -9.91 -1.64
N ALA A 38 2.34 -8.94 -1.57
CA ALA A 38 3.61 -9.08 -0.85
C ALA A 38 3.40 -9.31 0.65
N HIS A 39 2.45 -8.59 1.26
CA HIS A 39 2.08 -8.79 2.66
C HIS A 39 1.44 -10.16 2.91
N GLN A 40 0.52 -10.59 2.03
CA GLN A 40 -0.09 -11.92 2.11
C GLN A 40 0.95 -13.04 2.00
N GLU A 41 1.93 -12.90 1.10
CA GLU A 41 3.00 -13.88 0.95
C GLU A 41 3.95 -13.90 2.15
N GLU A 42 4.34 -12.74 2.68
CA GLU A 42 5.14 -12.64 3.91
C GLU A 42 4.45 -13.39 5.06
N ARG A 43 3.14 -13.15 5.24
CA ARG A 43 2.32 -13.82 6.26
C ARG A 43 2.17 -15.32 6.02
N ALA A 44 1.96 -15.74 4.78
CA ALA A 44 1.82 -17.16 4.42
C ALA A 44 3.11 -17.96 4.67
N ARG A 45 4.28 -17.29 4.67
CA ARG A 45 5.60 -17.90 4.89
C ARG A 45 6.13 -17.69 6.31
N GLU A 46 5.32 -17.18 7.22
CA GLU A 46 5.67 -17.04 8.63
C GLU A 46 6.07 -18.38 9.24
N GLY A 47 7.23 -18.41 9.91
CA GLY A 47 7.83 -19.65 10.42
C GLY A 47 8.74 -20.40 9.43
N THR A 48 9.01 -19.85 8.24
CA THR A 48 9.98 -20.40 7.26
C THR A 48 11.10 -19.39 6.94
N ILE A 49 11.99 -19.70 5.99
CA ILE A 49 12.98 -18.73 5.49
C ILE A 49 12.24 -17.60 4.76
N GLN A 50 12.21 -16.41 5.36
CA GLN A 50 11.51 -15.23 4.82
C GLN A 50 12.49 -14.21 4.23
N LEU A 51 12.21 -13.73 3.01
CA LEU A 51 12.88 -12.58 2.40
C LEU A 51 12.29 -11.23 2.89
N GLY A 52 11.10 -11.28 3.51
CA GLY A 52 10.36 -10.13 4.02
C GLY A 52 9.59 -9.36 2.95
N PHE A 53 8.64 -8.53 3.39
CA PHE A 53 7.73 -7.76 2.55
C PHE A 53 8.44 -6.99 1.42
N CYS A 54 9.54 -6.31 1.72
CA CYS A 54 10.22 -5.46 0.73
C CYS A 54 10.78 -6.29 -0.43
N ALA A 55 11.29 -7.49 -0.14
CA ALA A 55 11.77 -8.39 -1.18
C ALA A 55 10.61 -8.89 -2.05
N TYR A 56 9.51 -9.35 -1.44
CA TYR A 56 8.32 -9.79 -2.19
C TYR A 56 7.69 -8.65 -2.99
N LEU A 57 7.69 -7.41 -2.48
CA LEU A 57 7.19 -6.26 -3.20
C LEU A 57 8.11 -5.91 -4.38
N SER A 58 9.43 -5.86 -4.16
CA SER A 58 10.40 -5.56 -5.21
C SER A 58 10.32 -6.57 -6.36
N ASP A 59 10.22 -7.86 -6.04
CA ASP A 59 10.04 -8.93 -7.02
C ASP A 59 8.78 -8.71 -7.88
N ARG A 60 7.67 -8.34 -7.25
CA ARG A 60 6.38 -8.09 -7.94
C ARG A 60 6.38 -6.82 -8.80
N LEU A 61 7.16 -5.80 -8.43
CA LEU A 61 7.24 -4.54 -9.18
C LEU A 61 8.20 -4.66 -10.37
N GLY A 62 9.15 -5.60 -10.32
CA GLY A 62 10.12 -5.88 -11.37
C GLY A 62 11.33 -4.93 -11.37
N GLU A 63 12.33 -5.30 -12.18
CA GLU A 63 13.66 -4.65 -12.23
C GLU A 63 13.67 -3.20 -12.76
N THR A 64 12.55 -2.76 -13.33
CA THR A 64 12.41 -1.40 -13.86
C THR A 64 11.85 -0.42 -12.82
N TRP A 65 11.40 -0.89 -11.66
CA TRP A 65 10.88 -0.06 -10.59
C TRP A 65 11.97 0.78 -9.92
N GLY A 66 11.60 1.97 -9.42
CA GLY A 66 12.50 2.84 -8.66
C GLY A 66 13.41 3.70 -9.54
N ARG A 67 13.09 3.83 -10.84
CA ARG A 67 13.86 4.66 -11.78
C ARG A 67 13.37 6.10 -11.84
N THR A 68 12.20 6.38 -11.28
CA THR A 68 11.61 7.72 -11.24
C THR A 68 11.43 8.21 -9.80
N LEU A 69 11.47 9.54 -9.61
CA LEU A 69 11.20 10.14 -8.30
C LEU A 69 9.81 9.77 -7.78
N ALA A 70 8.83 9.62 -8.66
CA ALA A 70 7.48 9.18 -8.31
C ALA A 70 7.46 7.78 -7.68
N GLU A 71 8.17 6.82 -8.29
CA GLU A 71 8.28 5.44 -7.78
C GLU A 71 9.06 5.38 -6.47
N ILE A 72 10.15 6.14 -6.36
CA ILE A 72 10.93 6.25 -5.12
C ILE A 72 10.07 6.85 -4.00
N SER A 73 9.33 7.91 -4.30
CA SER A 73 8.43 8.55 -3.32
C SER A 73 7.33 7.59 -2.84
N ALA A 74 6.73 6.83 -3.77
CA ALA A 74 5.73 5.82 -3.42
C ALA A 74 6.31 4.68 -2.58
N TRP A 75 7.55 4.27 -2.87
CA TRP A 75 8.27 3.28 -2.09
C TRP A 75 8.53 3.76 -0.65
N GLU A 76 9.08 4.96 -0.49
CA GLU A 76 9.35 5.52 0.84
C GLU A 76 8.06 5.74 1.65
N ALA A 77 6.99 6.21 1.00
CA ALA A 77 5.68 6.32 1.64
C ALA A 77 5.16 4.95 2.11
N MET A 78 5.32 3.88 1.32
CA MET A 78 4.96 2.53 1.73
C MET A 78 5.79 2.04 2.94
N GLN A 79 7.08 2.36 2.97
CA GLN A 79 7.94 2.03 4.10
C GLN A 79 7.51 2.78 5.37
N ALA A 80 7.08 4.04 5.24
CA ALA A 80 6.50 4.79 6.35
C ALA A 80 5.20 4.15 6.86
N VAL A 81 4.28 3.76 5.96
CA VAL A 81 3.05 3.03 6.32
C VAL A 81 3.39 1.77 7.12
N ARG A 82 4.37 0.97 6.66
CA ARG A 82 4.79 -0.24 7.38
C ARG A 82 5.37 0.04 8.75
N ARG A 83 6.19 1.09 8.89
CA ARG A 83 6.75 1.47 10.20
C ARG A 83 5.65 1.90 11.17
N LEU A 84 4.67 2.68 10.70
CA LEU A 84 3.53 3.09 11.51
C LEU A 84 2.68 1.91 11.95
N VAL A 85 2.32 1.03 11.02
CA VAL A 85 1.54 -0.17 11.34
C VAL A 85 2.29 -1.11 12.28
N ARG A 86 3.61 -1.27 12.11
CA ARG A 86 4.41 -2.09 13.04
C ARG A 86 4.51 -1.49 14.44
N ALA A 87 4.39 -0.17 14.58
CA ALA A 87 4.45 0.52 15.86
C ALA A 87 3.11 0.53 16.61
N ASP A 88 1.99 0.25 15.93
CA ASP A 88 0.67 0.15 16.52
C ASP A 88 0.18 -1.30 16.53
N PRO A 89 0.08 -1.96 17.70
CA PRO A 89 -0.33 -3.36 17.80
C PRO A 89 -1.78 -3.62 17.33
N GLU A 90 -2.63 -2.60 17.26
CA GLU A 90 -4.02 -2.71 16.79
C GLU A 90 -4.14 -2.45 15.27
N ALA A 91 -3.07 -2.00 14.61
CA ALA A 91 -3.09 -1.71 13.20
C ALA A 91 -2.82 -2.96 12.34
N ASP A 92 -3.64 -3.14 11.30
CA ASP A 92 -3.45 -4.21 10.31
C ASP A 92 -3.03 -3.64 8.94
N LEU A 93 -1.90 -4.11 8.41
CA LEU A 93 -1.36 -3.61 7.14
C LEU A 93 -2.27 -3.95 5.96
N GLY A 94 -2.86 -5.16 5.94
CA GLY A 94 -3.78 -5.59 4.89
C GLY A 94 -4.99 -4.66 4.77
N ARG A 95 -5.54 -4.23 5.90
CA ARG A 95 -6.63 -3.25 6.00
C ARG A 95 -6.21 -1.87 5.51
N GLN A 96 -5.04 -1.37 5.90
CA GLN A 96 -4.52 -0.08 5.40
C GLN A 96 -4.35 -0.09 3.87
N LEU A 97 -3.79 -1.17 3.32
CA LEU A 97 -3.60 -1.32 1.88
C LEU A 97 -4.94 -1.43 1.14
N SER A 98 -5.91 -2.13 1.71
CA SER A 98 -7.28 -2.21 1.15
C SER A 98 -7.97 -0.85 1.17
N HIS A 99 -7.77 -0.05 2.22
CA HIS A 99 -8.25 1.33 2.27
C HIS A 99 -7.62 2.19 1.17
N GLY A 100 -6.29 2.12 1.01
CA GLY A 100 -5.59 2.81 -0.08
C GLY A 100 -6.09 2.42 -1.48
N LEU A 101 -6.40 1.13 -1.69
CA LEU A 101 -6.99 0.65 -2.95
C LEU A 101 -8.37 1.26 -3.19
N ALA A 102 -9.23 1.32 -2.17
CA ALA A 102 -10.53 1.98 -2.28
C ALA A 102 -10.40 3.47 -2.64
N LEU A 103 -9.45 4.18 -2.02
CA LEU A 103 -9.14 5.58 -2.38
C LEU A 103 -8.68 5.72 -3.83
N ALA A 104 -7.81 4.82 -4.30
CA ALA A 104 -7.28 4.87 -5.67
C ALA A 104 -8.36 4.61 -6.72
N VAL A 105 -9.29 3.68 -6.44
CA VAL A 105 -10.46 3.41 -7.27
C VAL A 105 -11.41 4.60 -7.30
N ALA A 106 -11.69 5.21 -6.14
CA ALA A 106 -12.53 6.40 -6.04
C ALA A 106 -11.91 7.63 -6.74
N SER A 107 -10.57 7.66 -6.86
CA SER A 107 -9.82 8.72 -7.54
C SER A 107 -9.61 8.47 -9.05
N GLY A 108 -10.10 7.34 -9.58
CA GLY A 108 -10.14 7.08 -11.02
C GLY A 108 -10.97 8.15 -11.74
N PRO A 109 -10.82 8.31 -13.07
CA PRO A 109 -11.50 9.39 -13.78
C PRO A 109 -13.00 9.31 -13.49
N ALA A 110 -13.55 10.37 -12.88
CA ALA A 110 -14.97 10.64 -12.99
C ALA A 110 -15.27 10.58 -14.48
N THR A 111 -16.03 9.57 -14.91
CA THR A 111 -16.46 9.46 -16.29
C THR A 111 -17.02 10.81 -16.69
N THR A 112 -16.27 11.56 -17.50
CA THR A 112 -16.78 12.69 -18.23
C THR A 112 -17.81 12.09 -19.19
N ALA A 113 -19.03 11.88 -18.69
CA ALA A 113 -20.22 11.82 -19.51
C ALA A 113 -20.41 13.26 -20.03
N ALA A 114 -19.60 13.62 -21.01
CA ALA A 114 -19.89 14.74 -21.87
C ALA A 114 -21.10 14.36 -22.72
N ARG A 115 -22.10 15.23 -22.61
CA ARG A 115 -23.32 15.33 -23.38
C ARG A 115 -23.09 15.26 -24.89
#